data_AF-A0A970Q2X8-F1
#
_entry.id   AF-A0A970Q2X8-F1
#
_cell.length_a   1.000
_cell.length_b   1.000
_cell.length_c   1.000
_cell.angle_alpha   90.00
_cell.angle_beta   90.00
_cell.angle_gamma   90.00
#
_symmetry.space_group_name_H-M   'P 1'
#
loop_
_entity.id
_entity.type
_entity.pdbx_description
1 polymer ?
#
loop_
_entity_poly.entity_id
_entity_poly.type
_entity_poly.pdbx_seq_one_letter_code
_entity_poly.pdbx_strand_id
1 'polypeptide(L)'
;MRLLRIENFRYIDGNKAGGDACLEYGDKEVRAEFIFYLQGNDCLNIRLGRHDTRVSTQELEDFLAKQRQHLRQGIKPEVERIRQERRDKLEISRS
;
A
#
# COMPACT_ATOMS: atom_id res chain seq x y z
N MET A 1 -3.03 2.99 -17.36
CA MET A 1 -2.79 3.39 -15.97
C MET A 1 -1.50 2.74 -15.49
N ARG A 2 -0.61 3.49 -14.83
CA ARG A 2 0.69 2.98 -14.37
C ARG A 2 0.98 3.50 -12.97
N LEU A 3 1.54 2.64 -12.11
CA LEU A 3 2.07 3.07 -10.82
C LEU A 3 3.36 3.85 -11.01
N LEU A 4 3.39 5.08 -10.51
CA LEU A 4 4.59 5.90 -10.47
C LEU A 4 5.37 5.62 -9.19
N ARG A 5 4.70 5.72 -8.04
CA ARG A 5 5.30 5.53 -6.71
C ARG A 5 4.25 5.27 -5.65
N ILE A 6 4.68 4.69 -4.53
CA ILE A 6 3.89 4.56 -3.30
C ILE A 6 4.56 5.42 -2.24
N GLU A 7 3.79 6.31 -1.63
CA GLU A 7 4.22 7.21 -0.56
C GLU A 7 3.51 6.86 0.74
N ASN A 8 3.99 7.43 1.86
CA ASN A 8 3.34 7.35 3.17
C ASN A 8 3.00 5.94 3.65
N PHE A 9 3.82 4.95 3.31
CA PHE A 9 3.58 3.56 3.72
C PHE A 9 3.68 3.42 5.24
N ARG A 10 2.54 3.16 5.89
CA ARG A 10 2.41 3.17 7.36
C ARG A 10 1.46 2.09 7.86
N TYR A 11 1.68 1.64 9.09
CA TYR A 11 0.67 0.84 9.79
C TYR A 11 -0.62 1.64 9.98
N ILE A 12 -1.76 1.00 9.73
CA ILE A 12 -3.08 1.56 10.04
C ILE A 12 -3.64 0.83 11.27
N ASP A 13 -3.85 -0.48 11.16
CA ASP A 13 -4.57 -1.25 12.18
C ASP A 13 -4.23 -2.73 12.11
N GLY A 14 -4.01 -3.37 13.27
CA GLY A 14 -3.75 -4.81 13.37
C GLY A 14 -2.61 -5.29 12.46
N ASN A 15 -2.99 -5.94 11.36
CA ASN A 15 -2.11 -6.45 10.32
C ASN A 15 -2.25 -5.68 8.99
N LYS A 16 -2.78 -4.47 8.99
CA LYS A 16 -3.00 -3.64 7.81
C LYS A 16 -2.02 -2.48 7.76
N ALA A 17 -1.50 -2.22 6.58
CA ALA A 17 -0.78 -1.00 6.25
C ALA A 17 -1.50 -0.22 5.16
N GLY A 18 -1.34 1.09 5.15
CA GLY A 18 -1.80 1.98 4.10
C GLY A 18 -0.62 2.55 3.35
N GLY A 19 -0.76 2.74 2.04
CA GLY A 19 0.17 3.49 1.23
C GLY A 19 -0.57 4.31 0.19
N ASP A 20 -0.12 5.55 -0.01
CA ASP A 20 -0.67 6.46 -1.01
C ASP A 20 -0.01 6.14 -2.36
N ALA A 21 -0.76 5.53 -3.28
CA ALA A 21 -0.31 5.24 -4.62
C ALA A 21 -0.54 6.43 -5.54
N CYS A 22 0.55 6.95 -6.11
CA CYS A 22 0.51 7.93 -7.19
C CYS A 22 0.50 7.18 -8.53
N LEU A 23 -0.57 7.36 -9.29
CA LEU A 23 -0.84 6.67 -10.55
C LEU A 23 -0.87 7.68 -11.69
N GLU A 24 -0.33 7.28 -12.83
CA GLU A 24 -0.47 7.99 -14.09
C GLU A 24 -1.76 7.56 -14.80
N TYR A 25 -2.62 8.53 -15.09
CA TYR A 25 -3.90 8.36 -15.79
C TYR A 25 -4.05 9.42 -16.90
N GLY A 26 -3.66 9.05 -18.13
CA GLY A 26 -3.52 10.00 -19.23
C GLY A 26 -2.40 11.00 -18.94
N ASP A 27 -2.66 12.29 -19.15
CA ASP A 27 -1.71 13.39 -18.85
C ASP A 27 -1.79 13.87 -17.39
N LYS A 28 -2.39 13.09 -16.48
CA LYS A 28 -2.64 13.49 -15.09
C LYS A 28 -2.08 12.47 -14.11
N GLU A 29 -1.54 12.99 -13.00
CA GLU A 29 -1.25 12.20 -11.81
C GLU A 29 -2.50 12.17 -10.92
N VAL A 30 -2.90 10.98 -10.50
CA VAL A 30 -4.02 10.75 -9.59
C VAL A 30 -3.54 9.97 -8.37
N ARG A 31 -4.22 10.15 -7.24
CA ARG A 31 -3.87 9.48 -5.98
C ARG A 31 -4.93 8.47 -5.58
N ALA A 32 -4.49 7.31 -5.12
CA ALA A 32 -5.33 6.28 -4.55
C ALA A 32 -4.67 5.70 -3.30
N GLU A 33 -5.42 5.55 -2.22
CA GLU A 33 -4.98 4.84 -1.03
C GLU A 33 -5.08 3.33 -1.29
N PHE A 34 -3.98 2.62 -1.09
CA PHE A 34 -3.95 1.17 -1.12
C PHE A 34 -3.82 0.63 0.30
N ILE A 35 -4.68 -0.33 0.64
CA ILE A 35 -4.71 -0.99 1.93
C ILE A 35 -4.11 -2.39 1.76
N PHE A 36 -2.97 -2.60 2.39
CA PHE A 36 -2.17 -3.82 2.33
C PHE A 36 -2.46 -4.68 3.55
N TYR A 37 -2.93 -5.90 3.33
CA TYR A 37 -3.12 -6.90 4.37
C TYR A 37 -1.84 -7.72 4.52
N LEU A 38 -1.22 -7.63 5.68
CA LEU A 38 0.08 -8.20 5.98
C LEU A 38 -0.08 -9.50 6.78
N GLN A 39 0.78 -10.48 6.52
CA GLN A 39 0.92 -11.69 7.33
C GLN A 39 2.40 -12.06 7.37
N GLY A 40 3.00 -12.09 8.56
CA GLY A 40 4.46 -12.12 8.67
C GLY A 40 5.08 -11.00 7.82
N ASN A 41 6.18 -11.28 7.13
CA ASN A 41 6.86 -10.30 6.28
C ASN A 41 6.25 -10.18 4.87
N ASP A 42 5.10 -10.81 4.62
CA ASP A 42 4.46 -10.84 3.32
C ASP A 42 3.15 -10.03 3.29
N CYS A 43 2.75 -9.65 2.08
CA CYS A 43 1.46 -9.04 1.78
C CYS A 43 0.53 -10.08 1.14
N LEU A 44 -0.55 -10.43 1.84
CA LEU A 44 -1.56 -11.39 1.38
C LEU A 44 -2.49 -10.78 0.32
N ASN A 45 -2.94 -9.56 0.58
CA ASN A 45 -3.94 -8.92 -0.24
C ASN A 45 -3.79 -7.41 -0.27
N ILE A 46 -4.28 -6.80 -1.34
CA ILE A 46 -4.27 -5.36 -1.54
C ILE A 46 -5.69 -4.96 -1.91
N ARG A 47 -6.25 -4.01 -1.16
CA ARG A 47 -7.57 -3.42 -1.43
C ARG A 47 -7.43 -1.95 -1.76
N LEU A 48 -8.36 -1.47 -2.58
CA LEU A 48 -8.52 -0.05 -2.84
C LEU A 48 -9.21 0.62 -1.64
N GLY A 49 -8.60 1.68 -1.15
CA GLY A 49 -9.15 2.60 -0.16
C GLY A 49 -9.78 3.81 -0.84
N ARG A 50 -9.58 5.00 -0.27
CA ARG A 50 -10.06 6.25 -0.87
C ARG A 50 -9.25 6.57 -2.12
N HIS A 51 -9.88 7.10 -3.16
CA HIS A 51 -9.17 7.51 -4.37
C HIS A 51 -9.75 8.79 -4.95
N ASP A 52 -8.98 9.41 -5.85
CA ASP A 52 -9.43 10.56 -6.61
C ASP A 52 -10.67 10.19 -7.44
N THR A 53 -11.71 11.05 -7.40
CA THR A 53 -12.98 10.85 -8.11
C THR A 53 -12.84 10.96 -9.63
N ARG A 54 -11.68 11.41 -10.12
CA ARG A 54 -11.35 11.48 -11.55
C ARG A 54 -11.11 10.12 -12.20
N VAL A 55 -10.85 9.08 -11.41
CA VAL A 55 -10.71 7.70 -11.92
C VAL A 55 -11.81 6.85 -11.33
N SER A 56 -12.40 6.00 -12.16
CA SER A 56 -13.45 5.10 -11.69
C SER A 56 -12.88 4.04 -10.76
N THR A 57 -13.67 3.64 -9.77
CA THR A 57 -13.30 2.55 -8.85
C THR A 57 -13.01 1.27 -9.63
N GLN A 58 -13.79 0.98 -10.68
CA GLN A 58 -13.61 -0.21 -11.52
C GLN A 58 -12.23 -0.23 -12.21
N GLU A 59 -11.78 0.88 -12.78
CA GLU A 59 -10.46 0.93 -13.43
C GLU A 59 -9.32 0.70 -12.45
N LEU A 60 -9.42 1.24 -11.24
CA LEU A 60 -8.44 1.03 -10.17
C LEU A 60 -8.44 -0.41 -9.68
N GLU A 61 -9.61 -1.04 -9.58
CA GLU A 61 -9.73 -2.46 -9.23
C GLU A 61 -9.13 -3.37 -10.32
N ASP A 62 -9.40 -3.08 -11.60
CA ASP A 62 -8.82 -3.79 -12.73
C ASP A 62 -7.29 -3.64 -12.77
N PHE A 63 -6.79 -2.44 -12.47
CA PHE A 63 -5.36 -2.17 -12.32
C PHE A 63 -4.76 -2.99 -11.18
N LEU A 64 -5.40 -2.98 -10.00
CA LEU A 64 -4.96 -3.75 -8.84
C LEU A 64 -4.97 -5.25 -9.14
N ALA A 65 -5.96 -5.76 -9.86
CA ALA A 65 -6.02 -7.17 -10.24
C ALA A 65 -4.82 -7.57 -11.12
N LYS A 66 -4.46 -6.71 -12.09
CA LYS A 66 -3.33 -6.94 -13.01
C LYS A 66 -1.97 -6.79 -12.34
N GLN A 67 -1.82 -5.80 -11.45
CA GLN A 67 -0.53 -5.46 -10.83
C GLN A 67 -0.33 -6.09 -9.45
N ARG A 68 -1.30 -6.85 -8.94
CA ARG A 68 -1.30 -7.37 -7.56
C ARG A 68 0.00 -8.08 -7.18
N GLN A 69 0.47 -8.98 -8.05
CA GLN A 69 1.67 -9.76 -7.79
C GLN A 69 2.92 -8.87 -7.75
N HIS A 70 3.04 -7.94 -8.69
CA HIS A 70 4.16 -7.00 -8.76
C HIS A 70 4.17 -6.09 -7.52
N LEU A 71 3.01 -5.55 -7.14
CA LEU A 71 2.86 -4.73 -5.94
C LEU A 71 3.31 -5.48 -4.69
N ARG A 72 2.84 -6.72 -4.48
CA ARG A 72 3.24 -7.52 -3.30
C ARG A 72 4.75 -7.69 -3.19
N GLN A 73 5.43 -7.93 -4.31
CA GLN A 73 6.89 -8.08 -4.34
C GLN A 73 7.59 -6.74 -4.07
N GLY A 74 7.11 -5.66 -4.70
CA GLY A 74 7.69 -4.33 -4.55
C GLY A 74 7.55 -3.75 -3.15
N ILE A 75 6.49 -4.08 -2.41
CA ILE A 75 6.29 -3.53 -1.06
C ILE A 75 7.01 -4.30 0.05
N LYS A 76 7.61 -5.46 -0.24
CA LYS A 76 8.22 -6.31 0.79
C LYS A 76 9.25 -5.57 1.66
N PRO A 77 10.17 -4.75 1.11
CA PRO A 77 11.09 -3.96 1.92
C PRO A 77 10.38 -3.01 2.88
N GLU A 78 9.28 -2.40 2.43
CA GLU A 78 8.48 -1.50 3.24
C GLU A 78 7.75 -2.25 4.37
N VAL A 79 7.25 -3.47 4.12
CA VAL A 79 6.65 -4.33 5.16
C VAL A 79 7.65 -4.65 6.27
N GLU A 80 8.87 -5.01 5.88
CA GLU A 80 9.95 -5.33 6.82
C GLU A 80 10.32 -4.09 7.65
N ARG A 81 10.47 -2.93 7.00
CA ARG A 81 10.74 -1.64 7.65
C ARG A 81 9.69 -1.31 8.71
N ILE A 82 8.41 -1.27 8.35
CA ILE A 82 7.35 -0.90 9.31
C ILE A 82 7.20 -1.90 10.46
N ARG A 83 7.52 -3.19 10.22
CA ARG A 83 7.51 -4.21 11.27
C ARG A 83 8.65 -4.03 12.24
N GLN A 84 9.85 -3.71 11.76
CA GLN A 84 10.98 -3.40 12.62
C GLN A 84 10.66 -2.17 13.48
N GLU A 85 10.17 -1.09 12.87
CA GLU A 85 9.76 0.13 13.60
C GLU A 85 8.73 -0.16 14.70
N ARG A 86 7.80 -1.11 14.45
CA ARG A 86 6.82 -1.52 15.46
C ARG A 86 7.44 -2.34 16.59
N ARG A 87 8.41 -3.22 16.29
CA ARG A 87 9.15 -3.96 17.33
C ARG A 87 9.95 -3.01 18.20
N ASP A 88 10.68 -2.09 17.59
CA ASP A 88 11.53 -1.12 18.30
C ASP A 88 10.69 -0.24 19.24
N LYS A 89 9.53 0.24 18.78
CA LYS A 89 8.60 1.02 19.63
C LYS A 89 8.05 0.23 20.82
N LEU A 90 7.82 -1.07 20.66
CA LEU A 90 7.33 -1.93 21.75
C LEU A 90 8.42 -2.25 22.77
N GLU A 91 9.69 -2.36 22.35
CA GLU A 91 10.82 -2.54 23.27
C GLU A 91 11.10 -1.28 24.10
N ILE A 92 11.05 -0.10 23.47
CA ILE A 92 11.23 1.18 24.18
C ILE A 92 10.13 1.40 25.22
N SER A 93 8.87 1.03 24.93
CA SER A 93 7.76 1.19 25.86
C SER A 93 7.79 0.24 27.08
N ARG A 94 8.69 -0.75 27.09
CA ARG A 94 8.83 -1.74 28.18
C ARG A 94 10.05 -1.51 29.06
N SER A 95 10.88 -0.51 28.74
CA SER A 95 12.07 -0.10 29.51
C SER A 95 11.75 1.15 30.32
#